data_AF-A0A351HVS9-F1
#
_entry.id   AF-A0A351HVS9-F1
#
_cell.length_a   1.000
_cell.length_b   1.000
_cell.length_c   1.000
_cell.angle_alpha   90.00
_cell.angle_beta   90.00
_cell.angle_gamma   90.00
#
_symmetry.space_group_name_H-M   'P 1'
#
loop_
_entity.id
_entity.type
_entity.pdbx_description
1 polymer ?
#
loop_
_entity_poly.entity_id
_entity_poly.type
_entity_poly.pdbx_seq_one_letter_code
_entity_poly.pdbx_strand_id
1 'polypeptide(L)'
;MATKLKTIWTDQKFKITCSFLTVVLVTISFGALFEAYWFNWDYLANTNNYLESAELQNKVLTAYDHIDQVYNFYQSEENIRAGNAIDPAAMEAYKWDILAELDLNDPDEMGVSTESEMLTDPDFWEPYADELEAQKKQLINEGLFQYERLKKELEQTQGLSYVINSKGVTNSQPKDANPDDLLKRRVNFTYNKGAISSTLPKMDQFEPLDYAVEPDFQVIIGFDDAYIAEREVLYQAERQEFLWLMSIFVVSLILAAIGMLLSCISAGRKKDNEGVQLLPIDAFWIDAHFLLLLVVETLVVAAIVFFYDQNFPRVVMLMLFAVGAALGLNFLLSLVRILKDRRFGERLLFLKLIKKGWGFIKNQFKKLAGYYNDVMKGSPTVKRLMFWAILLVILALSVQVPILGVCSFICIIYLLYLGGIKAKKYDGILEGLERIKNGEVDYKLIGYDGALGELADGINAIGDG
;
A
#
# COMPACT_ATOMS: atom_id res chain seq x y z
N MET A 1 -12.83 41.17 30.80
CA MET A 1 -12.15 40.38 29.74
C MET A 1 -12.95 39.14 29.33
N ALA A 2 -13.47 38.36 30.29
CA ALA A 2 -14.28 37.15 30.02
C ALA A 2 -15.56 37.37 29.18
N THR A 3 -16.26 38.50 29.36
CA THR A 3 -17.48 38.84 28.59
C THR A 3 -17.20 39.19 27.13
N LYS A 4 -16.05 39.82 26.83
CA LYS A 4 -15.61 40.13 25.46
C LYS A 4 -15.16 38.87 24.70
N LEU A 5 -14.47 37.94 25.36
CA LEU A 5 -14.13 36.65 24.74
C LEU A 5 -15.38 35.81 24.45
N LYS A 6 -16.35 35.77 25.36
CA LYS A 6 -17.59 35.00 25.18
C LYS A 6 -18.39 35.48 23.95
N THR A 7 -18.32 36.78 23.62
CA THR A 7 -19.00 37.36 22.45
C THR A 7 -18.32 36.99 21.13
N ILE A 8 -16.99 36.95 21.07
CA ILE A 8 -16.23 36.62 19.83
C ILE A 8 -16.59 35.22 19.31
N TRP A 9 -16.68 34.21 20.19
CA TRP A 9 -16.98 32.83 19.76
C TRP A 9 -18.39 32.62 19.23
N THR A 10 -19.29 33.57 19.49
CA THR A 10 -20.68 33.54 19.01
C THR A 10 -20.88 34.36 17.75
N ASP A 11 -19.92 35.20 17.39
CA ASP A 11 -19.99 36.06 16.22
C ASP A 11 -19.88 35.25 14.92
N GLN A 12 -20.78 35.52 13.96
CA GLN A 12 -20.84 34.78 12.71
C GLN A 12 -19.74 35.19 11.73
N LYS A 13 -19.34 36.47 11.72
CA LYS A 13 -18.28 36.96 10.83
C LYS A 13 -16.95 36.34 11.23
N PHE A 14 -16.65 36.30 12.53
CA PHE A 14 -15.45 35.65 13.05
C PHE A 14 -15.32 34.20 12.59
N LYS A 15 -16.40 33.41 12.66
CA LYS A 15 -16.39 32.00 12.22
C LYS A 15 -16.12 31.85 10.73
N ILE A 16 -16.81 32.64 9.91
CA ILE A 16 -16.63 32.61 8.46
C ILE A 16 -15.19 33.01 8.12
N THR A 17 -14.67 34.07 8.74
CA THR A 17 -13.30 34.52 8.53
C THR A 17 -12.29 33.45 8.92
N CYS A 18 -12.42 32.83 10.10
CA CYS A 18 -11.50 31.77 10.53
C CYS A 18 -11.55 30.56 9.58
N SER A 19 -12.74 30.09 9.21
CA SER A 19 -12.86 28.93 8.32
C SER A 19 -12.35 29.22 6.91
N PHE A 20 -12.65 30.39 6.37
CA PHE A 20 -12.13 30.82 5.06
C PHE A 20 -10.60 30.93 5.09
N LEU A 21 -10.05 31.59 6.11
CA LEU A 21 -8.60 31.75 6.25
C LEU A 21 -7.90 30.40 6.41
N THR A 22 -8.48 29.46 7.15
CA THR A 22 -7.96 28.08 7.25
C THR A 22 -7.87 27.42 5.89
N VAL A 23 -8.93 27.46 5.07
CA VAL A 23 -8.91 26.84 3.73
C VAL A 23 -7.85 27.49 2.85
N VAL A 24 -7.76 28.83 2.85
CA VAL A 24 -6.76 29.57 2.07
C VAL A 24 -5.34 29.18 2.50
N LEU A 25 -5.06 29.16 3.80
CA LEU A 25 -3.73 28.82 4.32
C LEU A 25 -3.33 27.37 4.08
N VAL A 26 -4.28 26.42 4.20
CA VAL A 26 -4.04 25.02 3.83
C VAL A 26 -3.75 24.89 2.34
N THR A 27 -4.46 25.64 1.49
CA THR A 27 -4.23 25.67 0.04
C THR A 27 -2.86 26.26 -0.32
N ILE A 28 -2.47 27.37 0.32
CA ILE A 28 -1.14 27.97 0.14
C ILE A 28 -0.04 27.01 0.61
N SER A 29 -0.25 26.36 1.76
CA SER A 29 0.68 25.37 2.31
C SER A 29 0.87 24.22 1.31
N PHE A 30 -0.22 23.62 0.82
CA PHE A 30 -0.15 22.57 -0.19
C PHE A 30 0.51 23.04 -1.48
N GLY A 31 0.19 24.24 -1.97
CA GLY A 31 0.82 24.79 -3.17
C GLY A 31 2.32 25.00 -3.02
N ALA A 32 2.78 25.50 -1.88
CA ALA A 32 4.20 25.65 -1.61
C ALA A 32 4.91 24.28 -1.52
N LEU A 33 4.28 23.28 -0.90
CA LEU A 33 4.81 21.91 -0.85
C LEU A 33 4.87 21.26 -2.23
N PHE A 34 3.82 21.45 -3.03
CA PHE A 34 3.72 20.91 -4.38
C PHE A 34 4.78 21.51 -5.32
N GLU A 35 4.97 22.84 -5.26
CA GLU A 35 6.04 23.52 -5.99
C GLU A 35 7.43 23.07 -5.52
N ALA A 36 7.65 22.94 -4.20
CA ALA A 36 8.92 22.45 -3.67
C ALA A 36 9.22 21.00 -4.08
N TYR A 37 8.20 20.13 -4.12
CA TYR A 37 8.33 18.75 -4.60
C TYR A 37 8.69 18.72 -6.08
N TRP A 38 8.01 19.52 -6.91
CA TRP A 38 8.26 19.57 -8.35
C TRP A 38 9.66 20.13 -8.67
N PHE A 39 10.14 21.08 -7.87
CA PHE A 39 11.45 21.69 -8.04
C PHE A 39 12.61 20.74 -7.66
N ASN A 40 12.39 19.80 -6.74
CA ASN A 40 13.44 19.06 -6.04
C ASN A 40 13.39 17.53 -6.31
N TRP A 41 12.59 17.05 -7.26
CA TRP A 41 12.52 15.60 -7.54
C TRP A 41 13.84 15.05 -8.08
N ASP A 42 14.56 15.84 -8.90
CA ASP A 42 15.85 15.44 -9.49
C ASP A 42 17.07 16.12 -8.84
N TYR A 43 16.88 17.26 -8.14
CA TYR A 43 17.96 18.11 -7.64
C TYR A 43 17.87 18.31 -6.13
N LEU A 44 18.48 17.39 -5.38
CA LEU A 44 18.68 17.48 -3.94
C LEU A 44 19.59 18.66 -3.60
N ALA A 45 19.05 19.88 -3.56
CA ALA A 45 19.66 21.03 -2.87
C ALA A 45 19.60 20.84 -1.35
N ASN A 46 20.03 19.66 -0.89
CA ASN A 46 19.83 19.13 0.45
C ASN A 46 20.92 19.54 1.44
N THR A 47 22.07 19.99 0.94
CA THR A 47 23.20 20.45 1.75
C THR A 47 23.38 21.97 1.65
N ASN A 48 24.07 22.54 2.65
CA ASN A 48 24.35 23.97 2.69
C ASN A 48 25.41 24.40 1.68
N ASN A 49 26.20 23.46 1.17
CA ASN A 49 27.36 23.70 0.33
C ASN A 49 27.28 22.82 -0.92
N TYR A 50 27.49 23.39 -2.10
CA TYR A 50 27.51 22.65 -3.37
C TYR A 50 28.55 21.53 -3.38
N LEU A 51 29.70 21.73 -2.72
CA LEU A 51 30.75 20.72 -2.60
C LEU A 51 30.35 19.49 -1.77
N GLU A 52 29.27 19.59 -1.00
CA GLU A 52 28.71 18.50 -0.22
C GLU A 52 27.43 17.94 -0.86
N SER A 53 27.01 18.48 -2.01
CA SER A 53 25.75 18.10 -2.66
C SER A 53 25.84 16.72 -3.30
N ALA A 54 24.73 15.99 -3.25
CA ALA A 54 24.59 14.72 -3.96
C ALA A 54 24.66 14.91 -5.49
N GLU A 55 24.23 16.07 -5.99
CA GLU A 55 24.33 16.42 -7.41
C GLU A 55 25.78 16.38 -7.90
N LEU A 56 26.70 17.06 -7.21
CA LEU A 56 28.10 17.10 -7.61
C LEU A 56 28.78 15.74 -7.42
N GLN A 57 28.47 15.03 -6.32
CA GLN A 57 28.97 13.68 -6.09
C GLN A 57 28.57 12.74 -7.24
N ASN A 58 27.27 12.69 -7.56
CA ASN A 58 26.75 11.90 -8.66
C ASN A 58 27.41 12.30 -9.98
N LYS A 59 27.61 13.59 -10.23
CA LYS A 59 28.27 14.04 -11.46
C LYS A 59 29.72 13.54 -11.58
N VAL A 60 30.48 13.54 -10.48
CA VAL A 60 31.84 13.00 -10.46
C VAL A 60 31.84 11.48 -10.63
N LEU A 61 30.93 10.77 -9.94
CA LEU A 61 30.81 9.31 -10.03
C LEU A 61 30.36 8.86 -11.42
N THR A 62 29.35 9.51 -12.02
CA THR A 62 28.94 9.23 -13.39
C THR A 62 30.09 9.46 -14.38
N ALA A 63 30.88 10.53 -14.20
CA ALA A 63 32.06 10.74 -15.04
C ALA A 63 33.09 9.62 -14.86
N TYR A 64 33.33 9.17 -13.62
CA TYR A 64 34.18 8.02 -13.33
C TYR A 64 33.66 6.74 -13.99
N ASP A 65 32.38 6.41 -13.81
CA ASP A 65 31.75 5.20 -14.36
C ASP A 65 31.83 5.17 -15.89
N HIS A 66 31.60 6.32 -16.53
CA HIS A 66 31.74 6.44 -17.98
C HIS A 66 33.20 6.25 -18.41
N ILE A 67 34.16 6.80 -17.66
CA ILE A 67 35.60 6.61 -17.93
C ILE A 67 36.00 5.13 -17.73
N ASP A 68 35.56 4.51 -16.65
CA ASP A 68 35.83 3.11 -16.35
C ASP A 68 35.26 2.20 -17.45
N GLN A 69 33.99 2.40 -17.84
CA GLN A 69 33.41 1.63 -18.94
C GLN A 69 34.16 1.81 -20.27
N VAL A 70 34.52 3.04 -20.64
CA VAL A 70 35.19 3.31 -21.92
C VAL A 70 36.63 2.78 -21.95
N TYR A 71 37.39 2.98 -20.86
CA TYR A 71 38.84 2.77 -20.87
C TYR A 71 39.33 1.55 -20.09
N ASN A 72 38.54 1.02 -19.16
CA ASN A 72 38.84 -0.21 -18.42
C ASN A 72 38.10 -1.40 -19.04
N PHE A 73 36.77 -1.32 -19.19
CA PHE A 73 35.95 -2.42 -19.70
C PHE A 73 36.03 -2.57 -21.23
N TYR A 74 35.61 -1.55 -21.99
CA TYR A 74 35.58 -1.60 -23.45
C TYR A 74 36.97 -1.52 -24.08
N GLN A 75 37.81 -0.61 -23.59
CA GLN A 75 39.19 -0.32 -24.04
C GLN A 75 39.29 0.24 -25.47
N SER A 76 38.72 -0.43 -26.47
CA SER A 76 38.71 -0.02 -27.87
C SER A 76 37.59 -0.68 -28.67
N GLU A 77 37.20 -0.07 -29.81
CA GLU A 77 36.27 -0.70 -30.76
C GLU A 77 36.75 -2.08 -31.23
N GLU A 78 38.05 -2.27 -31.43
CA GLU A 78 38.63 -3.54 -31.85
C GLU A 78 38.43 -4.62 -30.78
N ASN A 79 38.63 -4.28 -29.51
CA ASN A 79 38.44 -5.17 -28.38
C ASN A 79 36.95 -5.60 -28.25
N ILE A 80 36.03 -4.67 -28.49
CA ILE A 80 34.59 -4.97 -28.52
C ILE A 80 34.25 -5.91 -29.69
N ARG A 81 34.74 -5.61 -30.90
CA ARG A 81 34.48 -6.44 -32.10
C ARG A 81 35.06 -7.86 -31.98
N ALA A 82 36.15 -8.02 -31.24
CA ALA A 82 36.72 -9.32 -30.90
C ALA A 82 35.85 -10.13 -29.92
N GLY A 83 34.86 -9.50 -29.27
CA GLY A 83 34.00 -10.12 -28.27
C GLY A 83 34.63 -10.24 -26.88
N ASN A 84 35.72 -9.52 -26.63
CA ASN A 84 36.43 -9.55 -25.34
C ASN A 84 35.81 -8.62 -24.29
N ALA A 85 35.01 -7.65 -24.72
CA ALA A 85 34.31 -6.70 -23.85
C ALA A 85 32.81 -7.03 -23.74
N ILE A 86 32.52 -8.30 -23.47
CA ILE A 86 31.17 -8.80 -23.19
C ILE A 86 31.13 -9.15 -21.71
N ASP A 87 30.14 -8.62 -20.98
CA ASP A 87 29.92 -8.96 -19.58
C ASP A 87 29.58 -10.45 -19.47
N PRO A 88 30.39 -11.26 -18.77
CA PRO A 88 30.10 -12.67 -18.56
C PRO A 88 28.73 -12.92 -17.93
N ALA A 89 28.29 -12.03 -17.03
CA ALA A 89 27.00 -12.14 -16.36
C ALA A 89 25.82 -11.95 -17.34
N ALA A 90 25.99 -11.14 -18.39
CA ALA A 90 24.95 -10.93 -19.40
C ALA A 90 24.72 -12.19 -20.25
N MET A 91 25.80 -12.90 -20.60
CA MET A 91 25.67 -14.17 -21.32
C MET A 91 25.11 -15.29 -20.44
N GLU A 92 25.47 -15.30 -19.15
CA GLU A 92 24.92 -16.25 -18.19
C GLU A 92 23.43 -16.00 -17.93
N ALA A 93 23.01 -14.74 -17.77
CA ALA A 93 21.61 -14.36 -17.63
C ALA A 93 20.78 -14.80 -18.84
N TYR A 94 21.31 -14.63 -20.06
CA TYR A 94 20.62 -15.10 -21.27
C TYR A 94 20.45 -16.63 -21.30
N LYS A 95 21.46 -17.38 -20.81
CA LYS A 95 21.32 -18.83 -20.66
C LYS A 95 20.25 -19.19 -19.63
N TRP A 96 20.16 -18.46 -18.53
CA TRP A 96 19.09 -18.63 -17.55
C TRP A 96 17.70 -18.36 -18.13
N ASP A 97 17.56 -17.33 -18.98
CA ASP A 97 16.30 -17.04 -19.68
C ASP A 97 15.88 -18.20 -20.57
N ILE A 98 16.80 -18.79 -21.34
CA ILE A 98 16.54 -19.99 -22.14
C ILE A 98 16.09 -21.17 -21.24
N LEU A 99 16.77 -21.40 -20.12
CA LEU A 99 16.39 -22.47 -19.19
C LEU A 99 14.98 -22.26 -18.61
N ALA A 100 14.62 -21.02 -18.28
CA ALA A 100 13.31 -20.68 -17.75
C ALA A 100 12.18 -20.90 -18.79
N GLU A 101 12.43 -20.64 -20.08
CA GLU A 101 11.46 -20.90 -21.16
C GLU A 101 11.17 -22.39 -21.36
N LEU A 102 12.09 -23.27 -20.94
CA LEU A 102 11.92 -24.72 -21.06
C LEU A 102 10.97 -25.33 -20.01
N ASP A 103 10.45 -24.53 -19.06
CA ASP A 103 9.46 -24.91 -18.03
C ASP A 103 9.81 -26.24 -17.32
N LEU A 104 11.07 -26.34 -16.89
CA LEU A 104 11.63 -27.53 -16.24
C LEU A 104 11.09 -27.67 -14.80
N ASN A 105 9.83 -28.10 -14.66
CA ASN A 105 9.14 -28.18 -13.37
C ASN A 105 9.67 -29.26 -12.40
N ASP A 106 10.52 -30.20 -12.84
CA ASP A 106 11.22 -31.15 -11.96
C ASP A 106 12.43 -31.79 -12.71
N PRO A 107 13.69 -31.38 -12.42
CA PRO A 107 14.87 -31.91 -13.13
C PRO A 107 15.09 -33.42 -12.88
N ASP A 108 14.68 -33.91 -11.72
CA ASP A 108 14.86 -35.31 -11.29
C ASP A 108 14.03 -36.32 -12.12
N GLU A 109 12.87 -35.92 -12.68
CA GLU A 109 12.02 -36.82 -13.47
C GLU A 109 12.45 -36.96 -14.95
N MET A 110 13.27 -36.03 -15.45
CA MET A 110 13.77 -36.02 -16.84
C MET A 110 15.18 -36.61 -17.00
N GLY A 111 15.82 -37.04 -15.90
CA GLY A 111 17.18 -37.61 -15.93
C GLY A 111 18.26 -36.60 -16.30
N VAL A 112 17.96 -35.32 -16.12
CA VAL A 112 18.87 -34.21 -16.38
C VAL A 112 19.35 -33.61 -15.05
N SER A 113 20.56 -33.08 -15.10
CA SER A 113 21.24 -32.43 -13.98
C SER A 113 20.46 -31.19 -13.50
N THR A 114 20.76 -30.68 -12.30
CA THR A 114 20.15 -29.45 -11.79
C THR A 114 20.38 -28.28 -12.78
N GLU A 115 19.52 -27.25 -12.81
CA GLU A 115 19.67 -26.10 -13.74
C GLU A 115 21.08 -25.48 -13.69
N SER A 116 21.70 -25.48 -12.51
CA SER A 116 23.08 -25.02 -12.30
C SER A 116 24.14 -25.89 -12.99
N GLU A 117 23.91 -27.19 -13.14
CA GLU A 117 24.81 -28.12 -13.83
C GLU A 117 24.64 -28.01 -15.35
N MET A 118 23.41 -27.78 -15.84
CA MET A 118 23.12 -27.53 -17.27
C MET A 118 23.84 -26.29 -17.82
N LEU A 119 23.99 -25.22 -17.03
CA LEU A 119 24.73 -24.02 -17.43
C LEU A 119 26.18 -24.29 -17.82
N THR A 120 26.76 -25.35 -17.23
CA THR A 120 28.15 -25.76 -17.43
C THR A 120 28.31 -26.91 -18.42
N ASP A 121 27.22 -27.51 -18.89
CA ASP A 121 27.24 -28.66 -19.81
C ASP A 121 27.35 -28.20 -21.27
N PRO A 122 28.47 -28.43 -21.97
CA PRO A 122 28.64 -28.04 -23.36
C PRO A 122 27.69 -28.76 -24.33
N ASP A 123 27.35 -30.02 -24.03
CA ASP A 123 26.53 -30.85 -24.92
C ASP A 123 25.07 -30.37 -24.91
N PHE A 124 24.61 -29.83 -23.76
CA PHE A 124 23.29 -29.21 -23.64
C PHE A 124 23.15 -27.94 -24.49
N TRP A 125 24.21 -27.13 -24.61
CA TRP A 125 24.18 -25.86 -25.34
C TRP A 125 24.47 -26.01 -26.85
N GLU A 126 24.91 -27.18 -27.33
CA GLU A 126 25.18 -27.43 -28.76
C GLU A 126 23.99 -27.07 -29.68
N PRO A 127 22.74 -27.44 -29.38
CA PRO A 127 21.58 -27.08 -30.20
C PRO A 127 21.28 -25.57 -30.21
N TYR A 128 21.69 -24.84 -29.17
CA TYR A 128 21.46 -23.40 -29.01
C TYR A 128 22.66 -22.56 -29.49
N ALA A 129 23.68 -23.17 -30.10
CA ALA A 129 24.91 -22.48 -30.49
C ALA A 129 24.67 -21.27 -31.41
N ASP A 130 23.74 -21.40 -32.37
CA ASP A 130 23.38 -20.30 -33.29
C ASP A 130 22.70 -19.14 -32.55
N GLU A 131 21.87 -19.45 -31.55
CA GLU A 131 21.17 -18.46 -30.74
C GLU A 131 22.13 -17.73 -29.79
N LEU A 132 23.03 -18.47 -29.13
CA LEU A 132 24.08 -17.89 -28.30
C LEU A 132 25.03 -17.01 -29.12
N GLU A 133 25.37 -17.41 -30.35
CA GLU A 133 26.20 -16.59 -31.24
C GLU A 133 25.44 -15.36 -31.76
N ALA A 134 24.13 -15.46 -31.98
CA ALA A 134 23.29 -14.30 -32.30
C ALA A 134 23.24 -13.31 -31.13
N GLN A 135 23.04 -13.79 -29.91
CA GLN A 135 23.06 -12.98 -28.70
C GLN A 135 24.43 -12.31 -28.49
N LYS A 136 25.52 -13.06 -28.68
CA LYS A 136 26.88 -12.51 -28.64
C LYS A 136 27.07 -11.35 -29.62
N LYS A 137 26.60 -11.49 -30.87
CA LYS A 137 26.65 -10.41 -31.87
C LYS A 137 25.80 -9.21 -31.47
N GLN A 138 24.64 -9.43 -30.85
CA GLN A 138 23.82 -8.36 -30.31
C GLN A 138 24.56 -7.58 -29.21
N LEU A 139 25.16 -8.27 -28.24
CA LEU A 139 25.95 -7.65 -27.17
C LEU A 139 27.16 -6.88 -27.70
N ILE A 140 27.83 -7.38 -28.75
CA ILE A 140 28.91 -6.65 -29.43
C ILE A 140 28.39 -5.34 -30.05
N ASN A 141 27.25 -5.38 -30.73
CA ASN A 141 26.67 -4.18 -31.35
C ASN A 141 26.20 -3.16 -30.29
N GLU A 142 25.60 -3.63 -29.20
CA GLU A 142 25.23 -2.79 -28.07
C GLU A 142 26.46 -2.17 -27.42
N GLY A 143 27.51 -2.96 -27.18
CA GLY A 143 28.78 -2.47 -26.65
C GLY A 143 29.40 -1.38 -27.52
N LEU A 144 29.39 -1.54 -28.85
CA LEU A 144 29.86 -0.50 -29.78
C LEU A 144 29.03 0.79 -29.68
N PHE A 145 27.71 0.67 -29.59
CA PHE A 145 26.83 1.82 -29.42
C PHE A 145 27.08 2.54 -28.09
N GLN A 146 27.18 1.79 -26.98
CA GLN A 146 27.45 2.35 -25.66
C GLN A 146 28.82 3.02 -25.60
N TYR A 147 29.85 2.39 -26.15
CA TYR A 147 31.21 2.94 -26.23
C TYR A 147 31.23 4.33 -26.88
N GLU A 148 30.62 4.48 -28.07
CA GLU A 148 30.55 5.75 -28.77
C GLU A 148 29.71 6.80 -28.02
N ARG A 149 28.58 6.37 -27.44
CA ARG A 149 27.72 7.24 -26.63
C ARG A 149 28.47 7.80 -25.43
N LEU A 150 29.09 6.94 -24.63
CA LEU A 150 29.78 7.31 -23.39
C LEU A 150 30.99 8.21 -23.68
N LYS A 151 31.77 7.89 -24.72
CA LYS A 151 32.90 8.72 -25.14
C LYS A 151 32.45 10.13 -25.53
N LYS A 152 31.37 10.25 -26.29
CA LYS A 152 30.78 11.53 -26.66
C LYS A 152 30.24 12.30 -25.45
N GLU A 153 29.58 11.63 -24.51
CA GLU A 153 29.09 12.23 -23.27
C GLU A 153 30.24 12.79 -22.42
N LEU A 154 31.36 12.05 -22.31
CA LEU A 154 32.58 12.53 -21.64
C LEU A 154 33.17 13.77 -22.32
N GLU A 155 33.26 13.79 -23.65
CA GLU A 155 33.76 14.94 -24.41
C GLU A 155 32.88 16.18 -24.28
N GLN A 156 31.56 15.98 -24.12
CA GLN A 156 30.57 17.05 -24.02
C GLN A 156 30.33 17.53 -22.58
N THR A 157 30.89 16.85 -21.58
CA THR A 157 30.70 17.22 -20.18
C THR A 157 31.47 18.50 -19.87
N GLN A 158 30.73 19.59 -19.69
CA GLN A 158 31.31 20.91 -19.41
C GLN A 158 32.13 20.92 -18.11
N GLY A 159 33.32 21.51 -18.19
CA GLY A 159 34.24 21.68 -17.06
C GLY A 159 34.97 20.40 -16.65
N LEU A 160 34.68 19.25 -17.28
CA LEU A 160 35.36 17.99 -16.99
C LEU A 160 36.75 17.96 -17.64
N SER A 161 37.75 17.54 -16.88
CA SER A 161 39.03 17.11 -17.43
C SER A 161 39.51 15.87 -16.70
N TYR A 162 40.14 14.95 -17.44
CA TYR A 162 40.63 13.71 -16.87
C TYR A 162 41.93 13.26 -17.51
N VAL A 163 42.71 12.50 -16.74
CA VAL A 163 43.88 11.76 -17.20
C VAL A 163 43.75 10.32 -16.73
N ILE A 164 43.98 9.40 -17.66
CA ILE A 164 43.89 7.96 -17.46
C ILE A 164 45.25 7.37 -17.76
N ASN A 165 45.68 6.43 -16.93
CA ASN A 165 46.82 5.58 -17.19
C ASN A 165 46.38 4.12 -17.10
N SER A 166 46.55 3.38 -18.19
CA SER A 166 46.25 1.95 -18.25
C SER A 166 47.28 1.26 -19.13
N LYS A 167 47.90 0.17 -18.64
CA LYS A 167 48.97 -0.58 -19.36
C LYS A 167 50.12 0.30 -19.88
N GLY A 168 50.43 1.40 -19.21
CA GLY A 168 51.46 2.35 -19.64
C GLY A 168 51.05 3.26 -20.80
N VAL A 169 49.79 3.22 -21.23
CA VAL A 169 49.18 4.17 -22.16
C VAL A 169 48.48 5.26 -21.37
N THR A 170 48.89 6.50 -21.60
CA THR A 170 48.23 7.67 -21.02
C THR A 170 47.22 8.23 -22.01
N ASN A 171 45.97 8.38 -21.57
CA ASN A 171 44.93 9.07 -22.32
C ASN A 171 44.41 10.25 -21.50
N SER A 172 44.06 11.34 -22.15
CA SER A 172 43.66 12.57 -21.46
C SER A 172 42.65 13.36 -22.28
N GLN A 173 41.76 14.02 -21.56
CA GLN A 173 40.82 14.98 -22.13
C GLN A 173 40.78 16.23 -21.26
N PRO A 174 41.09 17.43 -21.80
CA PRO A 174 41.71 17.67 -23.12
C PRO A 174 43.04 16.93 -23.30
N LYS A 175 43.52 16.77 -24.54
CA LYS A 175 44.74 15.99 -24.87
C LYS A 175 46.00 16.45 -24.12
N ASP A 176 46.04 17.70 -23.70
CA ASP A 176 47.12 18.35 -22.97
C ASP A 176 46.85 18.49 -21.46
N ALA A 177 45.83 17.80 -20.92
CA ALA A 177 45.53 17.82 -19.49
C ALA A 177 46.72 17.32 -18.66
N ASN A 178 47.11 18.12 -17.67
CA ASN A 178 48.22 17.83 -16.76
C ASN A 178 47.70 17.23 -15.44
N PRO A 179 48.13 16.02 -15.05
CA PRO A 179 47.74 15.38 -13.79
C PRO A 179 47.92 16.26 -12.55
N ASP A 180 49.05 16.96 -12.44
CA ASP A 180 49.36 17.80 -11.28
C ASP A 180 48.43 19.01 -11.16
N ASP A 181 47.93 19.50 -12.30
CA ASP A 181 46.98 20.60 -12.32
C ASP A 181 45.58 20.11 -11.96
N LEU A 182 45.19 18.90 -12.38
CA LEU A 182 43.92 18.29 -11.97
C LEU A 182 43.85 18.07 -10.44
N LEU A 183 44.94 17.58 -9.83
CA LEU A 183 45.02 17.36 -8.39
C LEU A 183 44.96 18.64 -7.55
N LYS A 184 45.26 19.81 -8.15
CA LYS A 184 45.16 21.12 -7.48
C LYS A 184 43.79 21.76 -7.60
N ARG A 185 42.90 21.25 -8.45
CA ARG A 185 41.53 21.78 -8.62
C ARG A 185 40.73 21.60 -7.34
N ARG A 186 39.75 22.48 -7.12
CA ARG A 186 38.84 22.42 -5.97
C ARG A 186 38.08 21.10 -5.90
N VAL A 187 37.68 20.58 -7.05
CA VAL A 187 37.01 19.28 -7.18
C VAL A 187 37.92 18.36 -7.95
N ASN A 188 38.45 17.35 -7.27
CA ASN A 188 39.20 16.27 -7.88
C ASN A 188 38.79 14.92 -7.32
N PHE A 189 39.02 13.89 -8.13
CA PHE A 189 38.78 12.50 -7.81
C PHE A 189 39.87 11.66 -8.44
N THR A 190 40.44 10.75 -7.68
CA THR A 190 41.49 9.85 -8.09
C THR A 190 41.06 8.43 -7.75
N TYR A 191 41.15 7.55 -8.72
CA TYR A 191 41.09 6.11 -8.51
C TYR A 191 42.44 5.52 -8.92
N ASN A 192 43.02 4.73 -8.02
CA ASN A 192 44.29 4.05 -8.26
C ASN A 192 44.23 2.67 -7.61
N LYS A 193 44.05 1.62 -8.43
CA LYS A 193 44.14 0.21 -8.00
C LYS A 193 43.27 -0.11 -6.78
N GLY A 194 42.00 0.28 -6.85
CA GLY A 194 41.02 0.07 -5.76
C GLY A 194 41.06 1.12 -4.65
N ALA A 195 42.04 2.04 -4.64
CA ALA A 195 42.06 3.16 -3.70
C ALA A 195 41.42 4.41 -4.33
N ILE A 196 40.41 4.97 -3.65
CA ILE A 196 39.75 6.22 -4.04
C ILE A 196 40.25 7.36 -3.15
N SER A 197 40.54 8.50 -3.76
CA SER A 197 40.84 9.76 -3.08
C SER A 197 40.10 10.90 -3.78
N SER A 198 39.43 11.75 -3.01
CA SER A 198 38.70 12.89 -3.58
C SER A 198 38.70 14.05 -2.60
N THR A 199 38.55 15.27 -3.12
CA THR A 199 38.25 16.45 -2.32
C THR A 199 36.79 16.51 -1.85
N LEU A 200 35.91 15.70 -2.43
CA LEU A 200 34.51 15.63 -2.03
C LEU A 200 34.31 14.63 -0.87
N PRO A 201 33.39 14.92 0.07
CA PRO A 201 33.14 14.03 1.21
C PRO A 201 32.48 12.72 0.78
N LYS A 202 32.78 11.63 1.50
CA LYS A 202 32.15 10.29 1.38
C LYS A 202 32.35 9.57 0.04
N MET A 203 33.25 10.04 -0.81
CA MET A 203 33.58 9.36 -2.08
C MET A 203 34.37 8.06 -1.86
N ASP A 204 35.00 7.90 -0.69
CA ASP A 204 35.72 6.70 -0.26
C ASP A 204 34.81 5.48 -0.02
N GLN A 205 33.50 5.71 0.10
CA GLN A 205 32.48 4.67 0.26
C GLN A 205 31.97 4.11 -1.08
N PHE A 206 32.38 4.72 -2.19
CA PHE A 206 31.97 4.27 -3.50
C PHE A 206 32.66 2.95 -3.84
N GLU A 207 31.88 1.93 -4.16
CA GLU A 207 32.39 0.67 -4.67
C GLU A 207 32.41 0.75 -6.21
N PRO A 208 33.60 0.67 -6.84
CA PRO A 208 33.71 0.63 -8.29
C PRO A 208 32.94 -0.55 -8.88
N LEU A 209 32.55 -0.43 -10.14
CA LEU A 209 31.91 -1.51 -10.88
C LEU A 209 32.81 -2.77 -10.90
N ASP A 210 32.21 -3.92 -10.60
CA ASP A 210 32.89 -5.22 -10.50
C ASP A 210 33.09 -5.85 -11.88
N TYR A 211 33.80 -5.15 -12.76
CA TYR A 211 34.36 -5.76 -13.98
C TYR A 211 35.71 -6.37 -13.65
N ALA A 212 36.18 -7.34 -14.45
CA ALA A 212 37.53 -7.90 -14.31
C ALA A 212 38.57 -6.76 -14.38
N VAL A 213 38.97 -6.28 -13.19
CA VAL A 213 39.69 -5.01 -13.03
C VAL A 213 41.02 -5.11 -13.72
N GLU A 214 41.29 -4.22 -14.68
CA GLU A 214 42.65 -4.07 -15.17
C GLU A 214 43.54 -3.59 -14.01
N PRO A 215 44.51 -4.39 -13.54
CA PRO A 215 45.24 -4.14 -12.30
C PRO A 215 46.13 -2.89 -12.34
N ASP A 216 46.28 -2.28 -13.51
CA ASP A 216 47.05 -1.06 -13.74
C ASP A 216 46.18 0.17 -14.07
N PHE A 217 44.85 0.06 -13.99
CA PHE A 217 43.94 1.18 -14.27
C PHE A 217 44.03 2.27 -13.20
N GLN A 218 44.31 3.50 -13.65
CA GLN A 218 44.36 4.69 -12.82
C GLN A 218 43.65 5.84 -13.54
N VAL A 219 42.87 6.61 -12.81
CA VAL A 219 42.21 7.81 -13.34
C VAL A 219 42.29 8.95 -12.35
N ILE A 220 42.56 10.14 -12.88
CA ILE A 220 42.49 11.41 -12.18
C ILE A 220 41.46 12.26 -12.92
N ILE A 221 40.43 12.68 -12.21
CA ILE A 221 39.36 13.56 -12.68
C ILE A 221 39.49 14.88 -11.96
N GLY A 222 39.29 15.99 -12.66
CA GLY A 222 39.19 17.30 -12.05
C GLY A 222 38.22 18.20 -12.81
N PHE A 223 37.40 18.95 -12.07
CA PHE A 223 36.49 19.94 -12.66
C PHE A 223 37.07 21.35 -12.61
N ASP A 224 36.84 22.13 -13.68
CA ASP A 224 37.32 23.51 -13.76
C ASP A 224 36.75 24.36 -12.62
N ASP A 225 37.61 25.09 -11.92
CA ASP A 225 37.20 25.89 -10.76
C ASP A 225 36.17 26.98 -11.12
N ALA A 226 36.25 27.53 -12.35
CA ALA A 226 35.29 28.50 -12.87
C ALA A 226 33.90 27.87 -13.06
N TYR A 227 33.86 26.64 -13.60
CA TYR A 227 32.62 25.88 -13.76
C TYR A 227 31.99 25.55 -12.39
N ILE A 228 32.80 25.12 -11.42
CA ILE A 228 32.31 24.84 -10.06
C ILE A 228 31.78 26.11 -9.39
N ALA A 229 32.47 27.24 -9.53
CA ALA A 229 32.01 28.51 -8.97
C ALA A 229 30.67 28.98 -9.59
N GLU A 230 30.48 28.81 -10.90
CA GLU A 230 29.21 29.11 -11.57
C GLU A 230 28.07 28.23 -11.06
N ARG A 231 28.29 26.90 -10.98
CA ARG A 231 27.29 25.96 -10.46
C ARG A 231 26.95 26.21 -8.99
N GLU A 232 27.93 26.59 -8.18
CA GLU A 232 27.72 26.92 -6.77
C GLU A 232 26.75 28.11 -6.61
N VAL A 233 26.82 29.12 -7.48
CA VAL A 233 25.88 30.26 -7.48
C VAL A 233 24.46 29.81 -7.82
N LEU A 234 24.32 28.99 -8.87
CA LEU A 234 23.01 28.45 -9.28
C LEU A 234 22.41 27.59 -8.17
N TYR A 235 23.20 26.67 -7.62
CA TYR A 235 22.79 25.80 -6.52
C TYR A 235 22.32 26.58 -5.29
N GLN A 236 23.01 27.66 -4.92
CA GLN A 236 22.58 28.50 -3.78
C GLN A 236 21.29 29.26 -4.08
N ALA A 237 21.07 29.71 -5.31
CA ALA A 237 19.83 30.35 -5.71
C ALA A 237 18.64 29.37 -5.63
N GLU A 238 18.82 28.16 -6.17
CA GLU A 238 17.83 27.07 -6.14
C GLU A 238 17.53 26.64 -4.71
N ARG A 239 18.56 26.48 -3.87
CA ARG A 239 18.40 26.17 -2.44
C ARG A 239 17.62 27.26 -1.71
N GLN A 240 17.90 28.54 -2.01
CA GLN A 240 17.21 29.65 -1.36
C GLN A 240 15.72 29.69 -1.74
N GLU A 241 15.39 29.40 -3.00
CA GLU A 241 14.00 29.25 -3.46
C GLU A 241 13.30 28.10 -2.75
N PHE A 242 13.95 26.93 -2.65
CA PHE A 242 13.42 25.80 -1.91
C PHE A 242 13.16 26.13 -0.43
N LEU A 243 14.13 26.76 0.26
CA LEU A 243 13.95 27.17 1.66
C LEU A 243 12.84 28.19 1.84
N TRP A 244 12.67 29.09 0.88
CA TRP A 244 11.59 30.06 0.87
C TRP A 244 10.22 29.38 0.76
N LEU A 245 10.07 28.43 -0.18
CA LEU A 245 8.86 27.63 -0.34
C LEU A 245 8.56 26.79 0.93
N MET A 246 9.58 26.15 1.51
CA MET A 246 9.44 25.40 2.76
C MET A 246 9.04 26.31 3.94
N SER A 247 9.53 27.55 3.97
CA SER A 247 9.13 28.54 4.97
C SER A 247 7.67 28.93 4.81
N ILE A 248 7.21 29.18 3.58
CA ILE A 248 5.79 29.45 3.28
C ILE A 248 4.93 28.25 3.70
N PHE A 249 5.35 27.03 3.37
CA PHE A 249 4.67 25.80 3.76
C PHE A 249 4.48 25.71 5.27
N VAL A 250 5.56 25.83 6.04
CA VAL A 250 5.54 25.69 7.52
C VAL A 250 4.71 26.80 8.16
N VAL A 251 4.94 28.06 7.79
CA VAL A 251 4.20 29.20 8.39
C VAL A 251 2.71 29.10 8.06
N SER A 252 2.37 28.79 6.81
CA SER A 252 0.97 28.64 6.39
C SER A 252 0.29 27.48 7.09
N LEU A 253 1.00 26.36 7.29
CA LEU A 253 0.49 25.19 8.01
C LEU A 253 0.21 25.51 9.49
N ILE A 254 1.13 26.22 10.17
CA ILE A 254 0.95 26.64 11.56
C ILE A 254 -0.26 27.58 11.68
N LEU A 255 -0.35 28.58 10.80
CA LEU A 255 -1.48 29.53 10.81
C LEU A 255 -2.80 28.82 10.47
N ALA A 256 -2.79 27.86 9.55
CA ALA A 256 -3.94 27.03 9.23
C ALA A 256 -4.41 26.22 10.43
N ALA A 257 -3.48 25.60 11.17
CA ALA A 257 -3.77 24.84 12.38
C ALA A 257 -4.38 25.73 13.48
N ILE A 258 -3.86 26.95 13.66
CA ILE A 258 -4.45 27.93 14.57
C ILE A 258 -5.88 28.30 14.13
N GLY A 259 -6.08 28.62 12.85
CA GLY A 259 -7.41 28.95 12.31
C GLY A 259 -8.41 27.79 12.44
N MET A 260 -7.94 26.55 12.23
CA MET A 260 -8.72 25.34 12.38
C MET A 260 -9.15 25.17 13.85
N LEU A 261 -8.21 25.33 14.79
CA LEU A 261 -8.48 25.25 16.23
C LEU A 261 -9.50 26.32 16.66
N LEU A 262 -9.34 27.57 16.20
CA LEU A 262 -10.29 28.65 16.47
C LEU A 262 -11.69 28.33 15.90
N SER A 263 -11.75 27.78 14.68
CA SER A 263 -12.99 27.32 14.06
C SER A 263 -13.65 26.20 14.89
N CYS A 264 -12.87 25.22 15.34
CA CYS A 264 -13.32 24.14 16.22
C CYS A 264 -13.86 24.66 17.55
N ILE A 265 -13.20 25.63 18.21
CA ILE A 265 -13.67 26.21 19.47
C ILE A 265 -15.03 26.91 19.28
N SER A 266 -15.16 27.69 18.22
CA SER A 266 -16.38 28.45 17.88
C SER A 266 -17.54 27.56 17.37
N ALA A 267 -17.23 26.36 16.88
CA ALA A 267 -18.20 25.46 16.26
C ALA A 267 -19.39 25.17 17.19
N GLY A 268 -20.60 25.39 16.66
CA GLY A 268 -21.87 25.14 17.34
C GLY A 268 -22.29 26.16 18.41
N ARG A 269 -21.49 27.19 18.71
CA ARG A 269 -21.89 28.25 19.66
C ARG A 269 -22.81 29.26 18.98
N LYS A 270 -23.89 29.73 19.60
CA LYS A 270 -24.72 30.84 19.07
C LYS A 270 -24.92 31.92 20.13
N LYS A 271 -25.07 33.16 19.69
CA LYS A 271 -25.50 34.25 20.58
C LYS A 271 -26.92 33.90 21.07
N ASP A 272 -27.15 34.05 22.37
CA ASP A 272 -28.46 33.92 23.02
C ASP A 272 -29.08 32.49 23.04
N ASN A 273 -28.29 31.44 22.78
CA ASN A 273 -28.74 30.05 22.95
C ASN A 273 -27.79 29.25 23.84
N GLU A 274 -28.31 28.65 24.91
CA GLU A 274 -27.55 27.76 25.78
C GLU A 274 -27.56 26.35 25.19
N GLY A 275 -26.49 26.00 24.47
CA GLY A 275 -26.33 24.69 23.87
C GLY A 275 -25.51 24.71 22.59
N VAL A 276 -25.33 23.53 22.00
CA VAL A 276 -24.63 23.36 20.73
C VAL A 276 -25.66 23.36 19.61
N GLN A 277 -25.57 24.33 18.71
CA GLN A 277 -26.40 24.34 17.51
C GLN A 277 -25.82 23.37 16.48
N LEU A 278 -26.57 22.31 16.21
CA LEU A 278 -26.32 21.40 15.09
C LEU A 278 -26.86 22.03 13.78
N LEU A 279 -26.16 21.79 12.68
CA LEU A 279 -26.65 22.10 11.33
C LEU A 279 -27.36 20.87 10.73
N PRO A 280 -28.16 21.04 9.67
CA PRO A 280 -28.82 19.91 8.99
C PRO A 280 -27.84 18.84 8.51
N ILE A 281 -26.63 19.23 8.10
CA ILE A 281 -25.60 18.26 7.69
C ILE A 281 -25.23 17.33 8.85
N ASP A 282 -25.16 17.81 10.09
CA ASP A 282 -24.85 17.04 11.30
C ASP A 282 -25.94 16.00 11.64
N ALA A 283 -27.11 16.07 11.00
CA ALA A 283 -28.18 15.11 11.18
C ALA A 283 -27.83 13.72 10.63
N PHE A 284 -26.94 13.65 9.63
CA PHE A 284 -26.49 12.39 9.05
C PHE A 284 -25.69 11.56 10.06
N TRP A 285 -25.69 10.24 9.84
CA TRP A 285 -24.92 9.30 10.65
C TRP A 285 -23.42 9.56 10.44
N ILE A 286 -22.63 9.39 11.50
CA ILE A 286 -21.20 9.71 11.47
C ILE A 286 -20.47 8.83 10.45
N ASP A 287 -20.82 7.54 10.41
CA ASP A 287 -20.23 6.57 9.47
C ASP A 287 -20.51 6.95 8.01
N ALA A 288 -21.70 7.47 7.72
CA ALA A 288 -22.09 7.91 6.37
C ALA A 288 -21.31 9.17 5.95
N HIS A 289 -21.09 10.10 6.88
CA HIS A 289 -20.24 11.26 6.59
C HIS A 289 -18.77 10.86 6.39
N PHE A 290 -18.25 9.93 7.19
CA PHE A 290 -16.88 9.44 7.04
C PHE A 290 -16.69 8.75 5.69
N LEU A 291 -17.66 7.92 5.27
CA LEU A 291 -17.65 7.30 3.95
C LEU A 291 -17.71 8.34 2.84
N LEU A 292 -18.58 9.36 2.96
CA LEU A 292 -18.67 10.44 1.98
C LEU A 292 -17.35 11.23 1.89
N LEU A 293 -16.74 11.56 3.03
CA LEU A 293 -15.42 12.20 3.05
C LEU A 293 -14.39 11.32 2.37
N LEU A 294 -14.32 10.03 2.69
CA LEU A 294 -13.38 9.09 2.10
C LEU A 294 -13.52 9.05 0.57
N VAL A 295 -14.75 8.97 0.06
CA VAL A 295 -15.03 9.01 -1.38
C VAL A 295 -14.57 10.33 -1.99
N VAL A 296 -14.92 11.46 -1.38
CA VAL A 296 -14.54 12.79 -1.90
C VAL A 296 -13.02 12.98 -1.89
N GLU A 297 -12.34 12.67 -0.79
CA GLU A 297 -10.88 12.77 -0.67
C GLU A 297 -10.19 11.85 -1.67
N THR A 298 -10.70 10.63 -1.85
CA THR A 298 -10.17 9.68 -2.85
C THR A 298 -10.35 10.22 -4.27
N LEU A 299 -11.51 10.82 -4.58
CA LEU A 299 -11.76 11.45 -5.87
C LEU A 299 -10.86 12.68 -6.10
N VAL A 300 -10.63 13.51 -5.07
CA VAL A 300 -9.74 14.67 -5.16
C VAL A 300 -8.29 14.21 -5.40
N VAL A 301 -7.81 13.22 -4.64
CA VAL A 301 -6.46 12.66 -4.84
C VAL A 301 -6.33 12.02 -6.22
N ALA A 302 -7.30 11.19 -6.65
CA ALA A 302 -7.30 10.59 -7.97
C ALA A 302 -7.32 11.65 -9.08
N ALA A 303 -8.09 12.73 -8.92
CA ALA A 303 -8.13 13.83 -9.88
C ALA A 303 -6.79 14.59 -9.93
N ILE A 304 -6.14 14.83 -8.78
CA ILE A 304 -4.81 15.46 -8.73
C ILE A 304 -3.79 14.58 -9.45
N VAL A 305 -3.76 13.27 -9.18
CA VAL A 305 -2.84 12.33 -9.84
C VAL A 305 -3.10 12.25 -11.34
N PHE A 306 -4.37 12.16 -11.76
CA PHE A 306 -4.72 12.16 -13.18
C PHE A 306 -4.33 13.48 -13.87
N PHE A 307 -4.56 14.62 -13.23
CA PHE A 307 -4.19 15.93 -13.79
C PHE A 307 -2.69 16.14 -13.83
N TYR A 308 -1.96 15.58 -12.86
CA TYR A 308 -0.51 15.52 -12.87
C TYR A 308 0.00 14.76 -14.10
N ASP A 309 -0.49 13.54 -14.33
CA ASP A 309 -0.11 12.71 -15.48
C ASP A 309 -0.40 13.40 -16.82
N GLN A 310 -1.53 14.11 -16.89
CA GLN A 310 -1.97 14.81 -18.09
C GLN A 310 -1.39 16.24 -18.22
N ASN A 311 -0.43 16.64 -17.38
CA ASN A 311 0.21 17.97 -17.39
C ASN A 311 -0.79 19.16 -17.38
N PHE A 312 -1.88 19.04 -16.61
CA PHE A 312 -2.85 20.13 -16.48
C PHE A 312 -2.26 21.37 -15.79
N PRO A 313 -2.84 22.57 -15.99
CA PRO A 313 -2.37 23.77 -15.32
C PRO A 313 -2.44 23.64 -13.79
N ARG A 314 -1.34 23.95 -13.10
CA ARG A 314 -1.20 23.83 -11.63
C ARG A 314 -2.30 24.55 -10.85
N VAL A 315 -2.77 25.69 -11.36
CA VAL A 315 -3.88 26.46 -10.79
C VAL A 315 -5.15 25.62 -10.64
N VAL A 316 -5.44 24.73 -11.60
CA VAL A 316 -6.61 23.84 -11.56
C VAL A 316 -6.46 22.80 -10.45
N MET A 317 -5.26 22.23 -10.27
CA MET A 317 -4.98 21.29 -9.18
C MET A 317 -5.13 21.96 -7.81
N LEU A 318 -4.64 23.20 -7.66
CA LEU A 318 -4.81 23.98 -6.43
C LEU A 318 -6.29 24.30 -6.14
N MET A 319 -7.08 24.60 -7.16
CA MET A 319 -8.52 24.82 -7.00
C MET A 319 -9.25 23.55 -6.53
N LEU A 320 -8.92 22.38 -7.10
CA LEU A 320 -9.48 21.11 -6.66
C LEU A 320 -9.11 20.81 -5.21
N PHE A 321 -7.83 21.02 -4.85
CA PHE A 321 -7.38 20.85 -3.48
C PHE A 321 -8.10 21.81 -2.51
N ALA A 322 -8.30 23.08 -2.88
CA ALA A 322 -9.04 24.04 -2.06
C ALA A 322 -10.49 23.60 -1.79
N VAL A 323 -11.14 23.01 -2.80
CA VAL A 323 -12.49 22.42 -2.65
C VAL A 323 -12.45 21.24 -1.68
N GLY A 324 -11.50 20.32 -1.84
CA GLY A 324 -11.28 19.20 -0.92
C GLY A 324 -11.05 19.67 0.52
N ALA A 325 -10.13 20.61 0.73
CA ALA A 325 -9.82 21.19 2.03
C ALA A 325 -11.04 21.86 2.68
N ALA A 326 -11.89 22.54 1.91
CA ALA A 326 -13.13 23.13 2.41
C ALA A 326 -14.14 22.07 2.87
N LEU A 327 -14.27 20.96 2.13
CA LEU A 327 -15.14 19.84 2.47
C LEU A 327 -14.62 19.11 3.72
N GLY A 328 -13.31 18.84 3.78
CA GLY A 328 -12.65 18.26 4.95
C GLY A 328 -12.81 19.11 6.21
N LEU A 329 -12.64 20.43 6.11
CA LEU A 329 -12.88 21.36 7.22
C LEU A 329 -14.34 21.36 7.66
N ASN A 330 -15.29 21.35 6.72
CA ASN A 330 -16.72 21.28 7.05
C ASN A 330 -17.06 20.01 7.83
N PHE A 331 -16.55 18.86 7.37
CA PHE A 331 -16.69 17.58 8.05
C PHE A 331 -16.10 17.62 9.47
N LEU A 332 -14.88 18.13 9.64
CA LEU A 332 -14.27 18.30 10.95
C LEU A 332 -15.14 19.15 11.88
N LEU A 333 -15.66 20.27 11.40
CA LEU A 333 -16.55 21.13 12.19
C LEU A 333 -17.88 20.44 12.53
N SER A 334 -18.40 19.58 11.66
CA SER A 334 -19.57 18.73 11.94
C SER A 334 -19.27 17.75 13.08
N LEU A 335 -18.14 17.05 13.03
CA LEU A 335 -17.71 16.15 14.11
C LEU A 335 -17.56 16.88 15.43
N VAL A 336 -16.92 18.05 15.45
CA VAL A 336 -16.74 18.84 16.67
C VAL A 336 -18.09 19.27 17.25
N ARG A 337 -19.07 19.63 16.42
CA ARG A 337 -20.43 19.96 16.89
C ARG A 337 -21.12 18.75 17.50
N ILE A 338 -21.06 17.59 16.84
CA ILE A 338 -21.66 16.34 17.35
C ILE A 338 -21.01 15.90 18.66
N LEU A 339 -19.68 16.00 18.76
CA LEU A 339 -18.93 15.68 19.98
C LEU A 339 -19.33 16.60 21.14
N LYS A 340 -19.44 17.90 20.88
CA LYS A 340 -19.88 18.86 21.91
C LYS A 340 -21.33 18.65 22.33
N ASP A 341 -22.21 18.19 21.43
CA ASP A 341 -23.61 17.84 21.73
C ASP A 341 -23.75 16.53 22.55
N ARG A 342 -22.65 15.78 22.77
CA ARG A 342 -22.60 14.53 23.56
C ARG A 342 -23.44 13.38 23.00
N ARG A 343 -23.95 13.49 21.78
CA ARG A 343 -24.76 12.44 21.10
C ARG A 343 -23.96 11.57 20.13
N PHE A 344 -22.63 11.56 20.24
CA PHE A 344 -21.74 10.82 19.34
C PHE A 344 -22.13 9.34 19.21
N GLY A 345 -22.33 8.64 20.33
CA GLY A 345 -22.71 7.22 20.34
C GLY A 345 -24.10 6.93 19.78
N GLU A 346 -25.02 7.89 19.81
CA GLU A 346 -26.37 7.75 19.25
C GLU A 346 -26.38 7.91 17.72
N ARG A 347 -25.35 8.54 17.16
CA ARG A 347 -25.21 8.84 15.73
C ARG A 347 -24.30 7.86 14.99
N LEU A 348 -23.72 6.88 15.68
CA LEU A 348 -22.98 5.76 15.09
C LEU A 348 -23.95 4.69 14.57
N LEU A 349 -24.00 4.55 13.24
CA LEU A 349 -24.78 3.56 12.51
C LEU A 349 -24.31 2.15 12.81
N PHE A 350 -22.99 1.98 12.85
CA PHE A 350 -22.37 0.72 13.19
C PHE A 350 -22.85 0.18 14.56
N LEU A 351 -22.88 1.05 15.59
CA LEU A 351 -23.36 0.65 16.93
C LEU A 351 -24.85 0.29 16.93
N LYS A 352 -25.70 0.97 16.15
CA LYS A 352 -27.12 0.59 16.05
C LYS A 352 -27.30 -0.74 15.33
N LEU A 353 -26.52 -1.00 14.28
CA LEU A 353 -26.53 -2.29 13.59
C LEU A 353 -26.09 -3.43 14.51
N ILE A 354 -25.02 -3.24 15.29
CA ILE A 354 -24.57 -4.24 16.28
C ILE A 354 -25.66 -4.52 17.31
N LYS A 355 -26.26 -3.48 17.91
CA LYS A 355 -27.32 -3.66 18.92
C LYS A 355 -28.53 -4.40 18.35
N LYS A 356 -28.91 -4.08 17.10
CA LYS A 356 -30.02 -4.75 16.41
C LYS A 356 -29.68 -6.21 16.10
N GLY A 357 -28.46 -6.48 15.62
CA GLY A 357 -27.96 -7.83 15.36
C GLY A 357 -27.90 -8.67 16.64
N TRP A 358 -27.37 -8.12 17.73
CA TRP A 358 -27.33 -8.78 19.03
C TRP A 358 -28.73 -9.08 19.58
N GLY A 359 -29.67 -8.15 19.43
CA GLY A 359 -31.07 -8.37 19.79
C GLY A 359 -31.69 -9.52 19.01
N PHE A 360 -31.41 -9.62 17.71
CA PHE A 360 -31.84 -10.74 16.88
C PHE A 360 -31.24 -12.07 17.36
N ILE A 361 -29.92 -12.13 17.57
CA ILE A 361 -29.21 -13.32 18.07
C ILE A 361 -29.81 -13.78 19.42
N LYS A 362 -29.96 -12.85 20.37
CA LYS A 362 -30.54 -13.15 21.69
C LYS A 362 -31.96 -13.70 21.59
N ASN A 363 -32.76 -13.19 20.66
CA ASN A 363 -34.12 -13.67 20.45
C ASN A 363 -34.15 -15.10 19.88
N GLN A 364 -33.23 -15.43 18.96
CA GLN A 364 -33.09 -16.80 18.45
C GLN A 364 -32.67 -17.77 19.56
N PHE A 365 -31.68 -17.40 20.39
CA PHE A 365 -31.29 -18.22 21.55
C PHE A 365 -32.43 -18.44 22.55
N LYS A 366 -33.25 -17.41 22.82
CA LYS A 366 -34.40 -17.54 23.72
C LYS A 366 -35.45 -18.53 23.19
N LYS A 367 -35.71 -18.51 21.87
CA LYS A 367 -36.59 -19.50 21.22
C LYS A 367 -36.03 -20.92 21.31
N LEU A 368 -34.73 -21.09 21.08
CA LEU A 368 -34.05 -22.38 21.22
C LEU A 368 -34.11 -22.90 22.67
N ALA A 369 -33.87 -22.04 23.65
CA ALA A 369 -33.91 -22.40 25.07
C ALA A 369 -35.34 -22.74 25.54
N GLY A 370 -36.35 -22.04 25.02
CA GLY A 370 -37.76 -22.38 25.24
C GLY A 370 -38.11 -23.74 24.67
N TYR A 371 -37.75 -24.01 23.41
CA TYR A 371 -37.92 -25.32 22.79
C TYR A 371 -37.22 -26.44 23.58
N TYR A 372 -36.00 -26.21 24.04
CA TYR A 372 -35.27 -27.17 24.86
C TYR A 372 -35.98 -27.47 26.19
N ASN A 373 -36.50 -26.47 26.89
CA ASN A 373 -37.22 -26.70 28.14
C ASN A 373 -38.59 -27.35 27.93
N ASP A 374 -39.33 -26.97 26.90
CA ASP A 374 -40.73 -27.40 26.71
C ASP A 374 -40.86 -28.75 26.01
N VAL A 375 -39.91 -29.11 25.13
CA VAL A 375 -39.99 -30.30 24.28
C VAL A 375 -38.93 -31.35 24.65
N MET A 376 -37.71 -30.93 24.98
CA MET A 376 -36.59 -31.85 25.23
C MET A 376 -36.51 -32.41 26.65
N LYS A 377 -36.99 -31.71 27.68
CA LYS A 377 -36.88 -32.21 29.06
C LYS A 377 -37.78 -33.42 29.37
N GLY A 378 -38.95 -33.50 28.74
CA GLY A 378 -40.00 -34.47 29.08
C GLY A 378 -40.04 -35.78 28.27
N SER A 379 -39.40 -35.86 27.10
CA SER A 379 -39.49 -37.02 26.21
C SER A 379 -38.14 -37.74 26.03
N PRO A 380 -38.00 -39.01 26.43
CA PRO A 380 -36.81 -39.83 26.14
C PRO A 380 -36.56 -40.01 24.64
N THR A 381 -37.63 -40.08 23.84
CA THR A 381 -37.60 -40.24 22.38
C THR A 381 -37.00 -39.01 21.71
N VAL A 382 -37.41 -37.82 22.15
CA VAL A 382 -36.90 -36.53 21.67
C VAL A 382 -35.41 -36.36 22.01
N LYS A 383 -34.95 -36.81 23.20
CA LYS A 383 -33.52 -36.80 23.57
C LYS A 383 -32.64 -37.65 22.65
N ARG A 384 -33.10 -38.85 22.26
CA ARG A 384 -32.36 -39.73 21.32
C ARG A 384 -32.32 -39.14 19.91
N LEU A 385 -33.43 -38.59 19.44
CA LEU A 385 -33.51 -37.95 18.13
C LEU A 385 -32.58 -36.73 18.04
N MET A 386 -32.47 -35.94 19.12
CA MET A 386 -31.57 -34.79 19.17
C MET A 386 -30.09 -35.18 19.26
N PHE A 387 -29.75 -36.28 19.96
CA PHE A 387 -28.39 -36.82 19.98
C PHE A 387 -27.91 -37.21 18.57
N TRP A 388 -28.72 -37.97 17.83
CA TRP A 388 -28.38 -38.39 16.45
C TRP A 388 -28.24 -37.21 15.49
N ALA A 389 -29.01 -36.15 15.70
CA ALA A 389 -28.98 -35.00 14.81
C ALA A 389 -27.85 -34.01 15.13
N ILE A 390 -27.47 -33.87 16.40
CA ILE A 390 -26.23 -33.17 16.78
C ILE A 390 -25.02 -33.92 16.22
N LEU A 391 -25.01 -35.25 16.29
CA LEU A 391 -23.98 -36.09 15.68
C LEU A 391 -23.90 -35.88 14.15
N LEU A 392 -25.04 -35.85 13.45
CA LEU A 392 -25.12 -35.56 12.01
C LEU A 392 -24.63 -34.16 11.65
N VAL A 393 -24.92 -33.15 12.48
CA VAL A 393 -24.40 -31.79 12.30
C VAL A 393 -22.88 -31.75 12.45
N ILE A 394 -22.33 -32.41 13.47
CA ILE A 394 -20.87 -32.46 13.69
C ILE A 394 -20.20 -33.17 12.51
N LEU A 395 -20.79 -34.24 11.99
CA LEU A 395 -20.31 -34.95 10.80
C LEU A 395 -20.38 -34.06 9.54
N ALA A 396 -21.48 -33.32 9.35
CA ALA A 396 -21.65 -32.42 8.20
C ALA A 396 -20.68 -31.23 8.23
N LEU A 397 -20.38 -30.68 9.42
CA LEU A 397 -19.41 -29.61 9.61
C LEU A 397 -17.95 -30.08 9.49
N SER A 398 -17.69 -31.39 9.60
CA SER A 398 -16.36 -31.98 9.36
C SER A 398 -15.98 -32.08 7.88
N VAL A 399 -16.95 -31.94 6.98
CA VAL A 399 -16.73 -31.81 5.54
C VAL A 399 -16.41 -30.34 5.24
N GLN A 400 -15.25 -30.07 4.65
CA GLN A 400 -14.60 -28.74 4.51
C GLN A 400 -15.33 -27.72 3.61
N VAL A 401 -16.67 -27.72 3.54
CA VAL A 401 -17.45 -26.78 2.73
C VAL A 401 -18.30 -25.87 3.63
N PRO A 402 -17.80 -24.69 4.03
CA PRO A 402 -18.39 -23.87 5.09
C PRO A 402 -19.80 -23.35 4.75
N ILE A 403 -20.12 -23.08 3.49
CA ILE A 403 -21.43 -22.56 3.07
C ILE A 403 -22.51 -23.65 3.10
N LEU A 404 -22.18 -24.86 2.63
CA LEU A 404 -23.08 -26.03 2.71
C LEU A 404 -23.28 -26.49 4.16
N GLY A 405 -22.25 -26.35 5.01
CA GLY A 405 -22.32 -26.64 6.45
C GLY A 405 -23.35 -25.76 7.18
N VAL A 406 -23.38 -24.45 6.91
CA VAL A 406 -24.35 -23.53 7.57
C VAL A 406 -25.79 -23.75 7.09
N CYS A 407 -26.00 -23.95 5.79
CA CYS A 407 -27.34 -24.21 5.24
C CYS A 407 -27.92 -25.55 5.72
N SER A 408 -27.09 -26.61 5.75
CA SER A 408 -27.49 -27.90 6.29
C SER A 408 -27.76 -27.85 7.80
N PHE A 409 -26.96 -27.10 8.57
CA PHE A 409 -27.18 -26.87 10.00
C PHE A 409 -28.56 -26.25 10.30
N ILE A 410 -28.94 -25.20 9.56
CA ILE A 410 -30.25 -24.56 9.73
C ILE A 410 -31.39 -25.52 9.37
N CYS A 411 -31.26 -26.28 8.28
CA CYS A 411 -32.26 -27.26 7.86
C CYS A 411 -32.41 -28.41 8.87
N ILE A 412 -31.31 -28.91 9.42
CA ILE A 412 -31.32 -29.97 10.43
C ILE A 412 -31.98 -29.47 11.72
N ILE A 413 -31.65 -28.27 12.21
CA ILE A 413 -32.32 -27.67 13.38
C ILE A 413 -33.83 -27.54 13.15
N TYR A 414 -34.24 -27.12 11.96
CA TYR A 414 -35.65 -26.98 11.62
C TYR A 414 -36.39 -28.34 11.55
N LEU A 415 -35.77 -29.36 10.95
CA LEU A 415 -36.30 -30.73 10.94
C LEU A 415 -36.39 -31.32 12.33
N LEU A 416 -35.42 -31.04 13.21
CA LEU A 416 -35.45 -31.47 14.61
C LEU A 416 -36.56 -30.81 15.41
N TYR A 417 -36.82 -29.52 15.16
CA TYR A 417 -37.93 -28.80 15.77
C TYR A 417 -39.27 -29.47 15.43
N LEU A 418 -39.50 -29.78 14.16
CA LEU A 418 -40.72 -30.45 13.71
C LEU A 418 -40.81 -31.90 14.22
N GLY A 419 -39.71 -32.64 14.15
CA GLY A 419 -39.64 -34.03 14.62
C GLY A 419 -39.88 -34.16 16.12
N GLY A 420 -39.31 -33.26 16.93
CA GLY A 420 -39.48 -33.28 18.38
C GLY A 420 -40.92 -32.97 18.83
N ILE A 421 -41.61 -32.06 18.14
CA ILE A 421 -43.03 -31.79 18.40
C ILE A 421 -43.88 -33.04 18.12
N LYS A 422 -43.63 -33.74 17.01
CA LYS A 422 -44.37 -34.96 16.66
C LYS A 422 -44.05 -36.12 17.60
N ALA A 423 -42.78 -36.30 17.98
CA ALA A 423 -42.36 -37.34 18.92
C ALA A 423 -42.96 -37.13 20.32
N LYS A 424 -43.04 -35.89 20.81
CA LYS A 424 -43.71 -35.58 22.08
C LYS A 424 -45.21 -35.95 22.03
N LYS A 425 -45.89 -35.69 20.91
CA LYS A 425 -47.29 -36.11 20.73
C LYS A 425 -47.43 -37.64 20.72
N TYR A 426 -46.48 -38.35 20.11
CA TYR A 426 -46.48 -39.82 20.10
C TYR A 426 -46.24 -40.42 21.50
N ASP A 427 -45.32 -39.88 22.29
CA ASP A 427 -45.12 -40.31 23.68
C ASP A 427 -46.40 -40.10 24.52
N GLY A 428 -47.14 -39.02 24.28
CA GLY A 428 -48.45 -38.79 24.93
C GLY A 428 -49.52 -39.82 24.55
N ILE A 429 -49.45 -40.39 23.34
CA ILE A 429 -50.32 -41.50 22.92
C ILE A 429 -49.92 -42.80 23.62
N LEU A 430 -48.61 -43.09 23.72
CA LEU A 430 -48.10 -44.26 24.43
C LEU A 430 -48.46 -44.24 25.93
N GLU A 431 -48.33 -43.09 26.59
CA GLU A 431 -48.69 -42.93 28.00
C GLU A 431 -50.20 -43.12 28.20
N GLY A 432 -51.04 -42.58 27.30
CA GLY A 432 -52.48 -42.83 27.34
C GLY A 432 -52.85 -44.29 27.08
N LEU A 433 -52.16 -44.98 26.17
CA LEU A 433 -52.34 -46.41 25.92
C LEU A 433 -51.98 -47.24 27.15
N GLU A 434 -50.91 -46.88 27.87
CA GLU A 434 -50.49 -47.55 29.09
C GLU A 434 -51.51 -47.38 30.22
N ARG A 435 -52.15 -46.21 30.32
CA ARG A 435 -53.26 -45.95 31.26
C ARG A 435 -54.50 -46.81 30.96
N ILE A 436 -54.90 -46.90 29.69
CA ILE A 436 -56.02 -47.75 29.26
C ILE A 436 -55.69 -49.23 29.55
N LYS A 437 -54.47 -49.68 29.25
CA LYS A 437 -54.00 -51.04 29.54
C LYS A 437 -54.00 -51.38 31.05
N ASN A 438 -53.74 -50.38 31.90
CA ASN A 438 -53.73 -50.53 33.36
C ASN A 438 -55.13 -50.42 34.00
N GLY A 439 -56.21 -50.34 33.20
CA GLY A 439 -57.59 -50.47 33.66
C GLY A 439 -58.41 -49.18 33.66
N GLU A 440 -57.87 -48.05 33.18
CA GLU A 440 -58.62 -46.80 33.00
C GLU A 440 -59.33 -46.78 31.63
N VAL A 441 -60.34 -47.62 31.45
CA VAL A 441 -61.05 -47.82 30.15
C VAL A 441 -61.85 -46.60 29.67
N ASP A 442 -62.27 -45.70 30.56
CA ASP A 442 -62.98 -44.46 30.18
C ASP A 442 -62.04 -43.35 29.66
N TYR A 443 -60.72 -43.57 29.67
CA TYR A 443 -59.75 -42.56 29.25
C TYR A 443 -59.69 -42.44 27.73
N LYS A 444 -59.94 -41.24 27.18
CA LYS A 444 -59.88 -40.95 25.74
C LYS A 444 -58.71 -40.04 25.38
N LEU A 445 -57.99 -40.41 24.33
CA LEU A 445 -56.95 -39.60 23.69
C LEU A 445 -57.60 -38.54 22.78
N ILE A 446 -57.45 -37.25 23.08
CA ILE A 446 -58.09 -36.14 22.33
C ILE A 446 -57.03 -35.07 21.99
N GLY A 447 -57.12 -34.46 20.80
CA GLY A 447 -56.25 -33.35 20.37
C GLY A 447 -55.07 -33.74 19.47
N TYR A 448 -55.19 -34.85 18.75
CA TYR A 448 -54.19 -35.35 17.78
C TYR A 448 -54.76 -35.29 16.36
N ASP A 449 -53.97 -34.84 15.40
CA ASP A 449 -54.39 -34.67 13.99
C ASP A 449 -53.50 -35.48 13.04
N GLY A 450 -54.03 -35.82 11.86
CA GLY A 450 -53.32 -36.61 10.83
C GLY A 450 -53.08 -38.06 11.25
N ALA A 451 -51.97 -38.66 10.81
CA ALA A 451 -51.66 -40.08 11.07
C ALA A 451 -51.57 -40.45 12.58
N LEU A 452 -51.23 -39.50 13.45
CA LEU A 452 -51.25 -39.72 14.91
C LEU A 452 -52.67 -39.61 15.50
N GLY A 453 -53.55 -38.82 14.87
CA GLY A 453 -54.97 -38.77 15.21
C GLY A 453 -55.68 -40.08 14.86
N GLU A 454 -55.42 -40.62 13.67
CA GLU A 454 -55.95 -41.94 13.27
C GLU A 454 -55.52 -43.06 14.22
N LEU A 455 -54.26 -43.03 14.69
CA LEU A 455 -53.76 -43.96 15.69
C LEU A 455 -54.47 -43.79 17.05
N ALA A 456 -54.65 -42.55 17.50
CA ALA A 456 -55.34 -42.25 18.75
C ALA A 456 -56.81 -42.68 18.73
N ASP A 457 -57.51 -42.43 17.62
CA ASP A 457 -58.90 -42.85 17.40
C ASP A 457 -59.03 -44.36 17.35
N GLY A 458 -58.09 -45.06 16.69
CA GLY A 458 -58.02 -46.52 16.69
C GLY A 458 -57.82 -47.12 18.08
N ILE A 459 -56.98 -46.50 18.93
CA ILE A 459 -56.78 -46.93 20.32
C ILE A 459 -58.04 -46.66 21.16
N ASN A 460 -58.67 -45.49 21.01
CA ASN A 460 -59.91 -45.16 21.71
C ASN A 460 -61.03 -46.17 21.37
N ALA A 461 -61.13 -46.59 20.11
CA ALA A 461 -62.11 -47.59 19.67
C ALA A 461 -61.86 -48.99 20.25
N ILE A 462 -60.62 -49.35 20.58
CA ILE A 462 -60.26 -50.60 21.27
C ILE A 462 -60.60 -50.54 22.76
N GLY A 463 -60.56 -49.35 23.39
CA GLY A 463 -60.99 -49.17 24.78
C GLY A 463 -62.51 -49.16 24.96
N ASP A 464 -63.25 -48.73 23.94
CA ASP A 464 -64.72 -48.65 23.93
C ASP A 464 -65.43 -50.00 23.63
N GLY A 465 -64.70 -51.06 23.23
CA GLY A 465 -65.24 -52.38 22.88
C GLY A 465 -64.55 -53.52 23.61
#